data_AF-A0A847EI19-F1
#
_entry.id   AF-A0A847EI19-F1
#
_cell.length_a   1.000
_cell.length_b   1.000
_cell.length_c   1.000
_cell.angle_alpha   90.00
_cell.angle_beta   90.00
_cell.angle_gamma   90.00
#
_symmetry.space_group_name_H-M   'P 1'
#
loop_
_entity.id
_entity.type
_entity.pdbx_description
1 polymer ?
#
loop_
_entity_poly.entity_id
_entity_poly.type
_entity_poly.pdbx_seq_one_letter_code
_entity_poly.pdbx_strand_id
1 'polypeptide(L)' 'MGTRLAEYFDKVKEIGGLSCQVKLAMITKMSAKQALAADDNAANIQVFEKALAQIKLSPN' A
#
# COMPACT_ATOMS: atom_id res chain seq x y z
N MET A 1 10.94 -6.54 10.16
CA MET A 1 9.49 -6.29 10.29
C MET A 1 9.11 -5.31 9.20
N GLY A 2 8.14 -5.63 8.34
CA GLY A 2 7.85 -4.93 7.07
C GLY A 2 7.43 -3.48 7.29
N THR A 3 8.41 -2.60 7.45
CA THR A 3 8.22 -1.23 7.93
C THR A 3 7.83 -0.33 6.75
N ARG A 4 8.44 -0.54 5.57
CA ARG A 4 8.14 0.26 4.38
C ARG A 4 6.78 -0.06 3.80
N LEU A 5 6.42 -1.34 3.66
CA LEU A 5 5.10 -1.75 3.16
C LEU A 5 3.97 -1.22 4.05
N ALA A 6 4.15 -1.22 5.37
CA ALA A 6 3.22 -0.59 6.30
C ALA A 6 3.14 0.94 6.15
N GLU A 7 4.28 1.62 5.95
CA GLU A 7 4.29 3.06 5.68
C GLU A 7 3.51 3.45 4.42
N TYR A 8 3.50 2.61 3.38
CA TYR A 8 2.66 2.86 2.20
C TYR A 8 1.17 2.82 2.54
N PHE A 9 0.74 1.93 3.44
CA PHE A 9 -0.65 1.87 3.92
C PHE A 9 -1.05 3.11 4.71
N ASP A 10 -0.17 3.63 5.57
CA ASP A 10 -0.43 4.90 6.27
C ASP A 10 -0.48 6.08 5.30
N LYS A 11 0.46 6.17 4.34
CA LYS A 11 0.47 7.25 3.33
C LYS A 11 -0.81 7.28 2.50
N VAL A 12 -1.33 6.13 2.04
CA VAL A 12 -2.60 6.13 1.28
C VAL A 12 -3.80 6.41 2.16
N LYS A 13 -3.76 6.02 3.44
CA LYS A 13 -4.81 6.32 4.41
C LYS A 13 -4.88 7.82 4.71
N GLU A 14 -3.75 8.53 4.75
CA GLU A 14 -3.74 9.98 4.87
C GLU A 14 -4.32 10.69 3.62
N ILE A 15 -4.16 10.10 2.44
CA ILE A 15 -4.61 10.71 1.18
C ILE A 15 -6.13 10.60 0.98
N GLY A 16 -6.72 9.44 1.27
CA GLY A 16 -8.15 9.21 1.03
C GLY A 16 -8.77 8.19 1.98
N GLY A 17 -8.25 8.13 3.21
CA GLY A 17 -8.81 7.33 4.29
C GLY A 17 -8.80 5.83 4.03
N LEU A 18 -9.76 5.16 4.65
CA LEU A 18 -9.88 3.69 4.62
C LEU A 18 -10.09 3.16 3.19
N SER A 19 -10.77 3.91 2.32
CA SER A 19 -11.01 3.52 0.92
C SER A 19 -9.70 3.35 0.14
N CYS A 20 -8.75 4.26 0.32
CA CYS A 20 -7.45 4.20 -0.32
C CYS A 20 -6.57 3.09 0.26
N GLN A 21 -6.65 2.86 1.58
CA GLN A 21 -6.01 1.72 2.24
C GLN A 21 -6.50 0.39 1.66
N VAL A 22 -7.82 0.24 1.46
CA VAL A 22 -8.43 -0.96 0.86
C VAL A 22 -8.03 -1.10 -0.61
N LYS A 23 -8.03 0.00 -1.39
CA LYS A 23 -7.55 -0.01 -2.79
C LYS A 23 -6.10 -0.47 -2.89
N LEU A 24 -5.22 -0.02 -1.98
CA LEU A 24 -3.82 -0.45 -1.97
C LEU A 24 -3.73 -1.96 -1.74
N ALA A 25 -4.49 -2.50 -0.78
CA ALA A 25 -4.55 -3.94 -0.53
C ALA A 25 -5.09 -4.73 -1.73
N MET A 26 -6.08 -4.19 -2.45
CA MET A 26 -6.63 -4.82 -3.66
C MET A 26 -5.63 -4.85 -4.81
N ILE A 27 -4.90 -3.75 -5.06
CA ILE A 27 -3.92 -3.65 -6.15
C ILE A 27 -2.71 -4.54 -5.85
N THR A 28 -2.19 -4.44 -4.62
CA THR A 28 -1.00 -5.20 -4.19
C THR A 28 -1.31 -6.66 -3.92
N LYS A 29 -2.59 -7.03 -3.84
CA LYS A 29 -3.09 -8.34 -3.38
C LYS A 29 -2.51 -8.74 -2.01
N MET A 30 -2.02 -7.76 -1.24
CA MET A 30 -1.45 -7.94 0.08
C MET A 30 -2.23 -7.11 1.07
N SER A 31 -2.78 -7.75 2.10
CA SER A 31 -3.40 -7.03 3.21
C SER A 31 -2.34 -6.34 4.07
N ALA A 32 -2.68 -5.26 4.78
CA ALA A 32 -1.76 -4.57 5.70
C ALA A 32 -1.09 -5.54 6.71
N LYS A 33 -1.82 -6.57 7.15
CA LYS A 33 -1.29 -7.63 8.02
C LYS A 33 -0.25 -8.51 7.34
N GLN A 34 -0.41 -8.79 6.05
CA GLN A 34 0.57 -9.53 5.24
C GLN A 34 1.77 -8.66 4.89
N ALA A 35 1.56 -7.37 4.62
CA ALA A 35 2.61 -6.40 4.38
C ALA A 35 3.54 -6.21 5.59
N LEU A 36 3.00 -6.24 6.82
CA LEU A 36 3.80 -6.21 8.05
C LEU A 36 4.67 -7.47 8.24
N ALA A 37 4.19 -8.61 7.74
CA ALA A 37 4.84 -9.91 7.85
C ALA A 37 5.74 -10.25 6.64
N ALA A 38 5.57 -9.56 5.52
CA ALA A 38 6.32 -9.80 4.30
C ALA A 38 7.65 -9.04 4.31
N ASP A 39 8.64 -9.62 3.64
CA ASP A 39 9.91 -8.95 3.39
C ASP A 39 9.73 -7.79 2.41
N ASP A 40 10.46 -6.71 2.69
CA ASP A 40 10.60 -5.52 1.84
C ASP A 40 11.46 -5.84 0.60
N ASN A 41 11.03 -6.83 -0.17
CA ASN A 41 11.55 -7.20 -1.47
C ASN A 41 11.22 -6.10 -2.50
N ALA A 42 12.17 -5.78 -3.38
CA ALA A 42 12.00 -4.82 -4.48
C ALA A 42 10.72 -5.05 -5.32
N ALA A 43 10.29 -6.29 -5.53
CA ALA A 43 9.04 -6.64 -6.20
C ALA A 43 7.81 -6.14 -5.43
N ASN A 44 7.76 -6.33 -4.11
CA ASN A 44 6.67 -5.82 -3.28
C ASN A 44 6.69 -4.29 -3.27
N ILE A 45 7.86 -3.68 -3.08
CA ILE A 45 8.01 -2.22 -3.09
C ILE A 45 7.50 -1.63 -4.41
N GLN A 46 7.89 -2.19 -5.56
CA GLN A 46 7.41 -1.70 -6.86
C GLN A 46 5.90 -1.80 -7.02
N VAL A 47 5.28 -2.89 -6.55
CA VAL A 47 3.82 -3.06 -6.62
C VAL A 47 3.12 -2.04 -5.74
N PHE A 48 3.65 -1.80 -4.53
CA PHE A 48 3.13 -0.81 -3.59
C PHE A 48 3.31 0.63 -4.06
N GLU A 49 4.45 0.96 -4.67
CA GLU A 49 4.69 2.28 -5.27
C GLU A 49 3.74 2.55 -6.44
N LYS A 50 3.53 1.56 -7.32
CA LYS A 50 2.55 1.67 -8.42
C LYS A 50 1.13 1.84 -7.89
N ALA A 51 0.76 1.07 -6.87
CA ALA A 51 -0.55 1.16 -6.24
C ALA A 51 -0.76 2.53 -5.60
N LEU A 52 0.24 3.04 -4.88
CA LEU A 52 0.21 4.37 -4.26
C LEU A 52 0.11 5.48 -5.32
N ALA A 53 0.84 5.38 -6.43
CA ALA A 53 0.75 6.33 -7.54
C ALA A 53 -0.65 6.35 -8.18
N GLN A 54 -1.26 5.18 -8.40
CA GLN A 54 -2.64 5.08 -8.91
C GLN A 54 -3.65 5.72 -7.96
N ILE A 55 -3.51 5.46 -6.65
CA ILE A 55 -4.40 6.02 -5.63
C ILE A 55 -4.26 7.54 -5.55
N LYS A 56 -3.03 8.06 -5.62
CA LYS A 56 -2.77 9.51 -5.69
C LYS A 56 -3.37 10.16 -6.93
N LEU A 57 -3.39 9.46 -8.07
CA LEU A 57 -3.97 9.98 -9.31
C LEU A 57 -5.51 9.96 -9.31
N SER A 58 -6.14 9.13 -8.47
CA SER A 58 -7.59 8.99 -8.42
C SER A 58 -8.10 8.93 -6.97
N PRO A 59 -7.95 10.04 -6.21
CA PRO A 59 -8.62 10.20 -4.93
C PRO A 59 -10.11 10.36 -5.23
N ASN A 60 -10.89 9.33 -4.93
CA ASN A 60 -12.34 9.31 -5.12
C ASN A 60 -12.98 9.75 -3.80
#